data_AF-A0A0R1NT02-F1
#
_entry.id   AF-A0A0R1NT02-F1
#
_cell.length_a   1.000
_cell.length_b   1.000
_cell.length_c   1.000
_cell.angle_alpha   90.00
_cell.angle_beta   90.00
_cell.angle_gamma   90.00
#
_symmetry.space_group_name_H-M   'P 1'
#
loop_
_entity.id
_entity.type
_entity.pdbx_description
1 polymer ?
#
loop_
_entity_poly.entity_id
_entity_poly.type
_entity_poly.pdbx_seq_one_letter_code
_entity_poly.pdbx_strand_id
1 'polypeptide(L)'
;MPLEDQNKYAWSVKQDEKQIIGFFRKLAKPNDTLDRYLSLSNLDQNADYIINQKNKVSGRVLTNFGLREPYQFNASNGDTAQVTGDFQSYLFEIEKE
;
A
#
# COMPACT_ATOMS: atom_id res chain seq x y z
N MET A 1 14.76 -1.29 -19.39
CA MET A 1 15.18 -0.79 -18.07
C MET A 1 13.92 -0.32 -17.36
N PRO A 2 13.54 -0.84 -16.18
CA PRO A 2 12.48 -0.20 -15.44
C PRO A 2 13.01 1.14 -14.95
N LEU A 3 12.39 2.24 -15.39
CA LEU A 3 12.61 3.55 -14.81
C LEU A 3 12.14 3.45 -13.36
N GLU A 4 13.00 3.74 -12.39
CA GLU A 4 12.57 3.93 -11.00
C GLU A 4 11.41 4.94 -11.01
N ASP A 5 10.26 4.56 -10.43
CA ASP A 5 9.09 5.44 -10.38
C ASP A 5 9.32 6.55 -9.34
N GLN A 6 10.06 7.59 -9.74
CA GLN A 6 10.35 8.78 -8.93
C GLN A 6 9.09 9.57 -8.51
N ASN A 7 7.90 9.14 -8.97
CA ASN A 7 6.63 9.71 -8.59
C ASN A 7 6.15 9.26 -7.21
N LYS A 8 6.82 8.29 -6.58
CA LYS A 8 6.37 7.65 -5.35
C LYS A 8 7.43 7.59 -4.28
N TYR A 9 6.99 7.70 -3.04
CA TYR A 9 7.78 7.42 -1.86
C TYR A 9 6.97 6.56 -0.90
N ALA A 10 7.63 5.60 -0.28
CA ALA A 10 7.07 4.84 0.81
C ALA A 10 8.12 4.70 1.91
N TRP A 11 7.65 4.71 3.15
CA TRP A 11 8.49 4.50 4.33
C TRP A 11 7.71 3.65 5.33
N SER A 12 8.42 3.03 6.27
CA SER A 12 7.77 2.26 7.32
C SER A 12 8.48 2.42 8.65
N VAL A 13 7.68 2.44 9.71
CA VAL A 13 8.13 2.39 11.10
C VAL A 13 7.44 1.21 11.77
N LYS A 14 8.21 0.38 12.46
CA LYS A 14 7.73 -0.79 13.18
C LYS A 14 8.06 -0.68 14.66
N GLN A 15 7.11 -1.02 15.51
CA GLN A 15 7.26 -1.19 16.95
C GLN A 15 6.51 -2.45 17.37
N ASP A 16 7.25 -3.42 17.90
CA ASP A 16 6.73 -4.74 18.30
C ASP A 16 5.94 -5.39 17.14
N GLU A 17 4.66 -5.71 17.39
CA GLU A 17 3.77 -6.33 16.40
C GLU A 17 3.01 -5.34 15.54
N LYS A 18 3.23 -4.02 15.72
CA LYS A 18 2.57 -2.96 14.96
C LYS A 18 3.54 -2.28 14.01
N GLN A 19 3.06 -2.00 12.81
CA GLN A 19 3.83 -1.35 11.77
C GLN A 19 2.96 -0.34 11.04
N ILE A 20 3.47 0.88 10.87
CA ILE A 20 2.85 1.92 10.06
C ILE A 20 3.66 2.03 8.76
N ILE A 21 2.96 2.13 7.64
CA ILE A 21 3.55 2.40 6.33
C ILE A 21 2.94 3.68 5.79
N GLY A 22 3.80 4.67 5.54
CA GLY A 22 3.42 5.88 4.84
C GLY A 22 3.65 5.74 3.36
N PHE A 23 2.64 6.10 2.57
CA PHE A 23 2.69 6.19 1.12
C PHE A 23 2.48 7.62 0.66
N PHE A 24 3.26 8.05 -0.34
CA PHE A 24 3.08 9.32 -1.01
C PHE A 24 3.27 9.18 -2.52
N ARG A 25 2.41 9.84 -3.30
CA ARG A 25 2.49 9.95 -4.76
C ARG A 25 2.39 11.42 -5.17
N LYS A 26 3.35 11.91 -5.95
CA LYS A 26 3.39 13.32 -6.39
C LYS A 26 2.27 13.64 -7.37
N LEU A 27 2.19 12.89 -8.48
CA LEU A 27 1.24 13.15 -9.56
C LEU A 27 0.24 12.00 -9.72
N ALA A 28 -1.03 12.33 -9.89
CA ALA A 28 -2.04 11.41 -10.37
C ALA A 28 -1.69 11.00 -11.81
N LYS A 29 -1.84 9.71 -12.11
CA LYS A 29 -1.68 9.21 -13.47
C LYS A 29 -3.06 8.89 -14.05
N PRO A 30 -3.45 9.45 -15.21
CA PRO A 30 -4.68 9.04 -15.89
C PRO A 30 -4.52 7.60 -16.41
N ASN A 31 -5.59 6.81 -16.35
CA ASN A 31 -5.60 5.39 -16.75
C ASN A 31 -4.48 4.54 -16.12
N ASP A 32 -4.07 4.86 -14.88
CA ASP A 32 -3.11 4.05 -14.14
C ASP A 32 -3.71 2.65 -13.85
N THR A 33 -2.85 1.62 -13.82
CA THR A 33 -3.31 0.25 -13.57
C THR A 33 -3.84 0.13 -12.13
N LEU A 34 -4.95 -0.61 -11.95
CA LEU A 34 -5.59 -0.79 -10.63
C LEU A 34 -4.77 -1.63 -9.65
N ASP A 35 -3.79 -2.39 -10.14
CA ASP A 35 -3.06 -3.39 -9.37
C ASP A 35 -1.60 -2.95 -9.16
N ARG A 36 -1.43 -1.99 -8.25
CA ARG A 36 -0.11 -1.52 -7.80
C ARG A 36 0.11 -1.94 -6.37
N TYR A 37 1.31 -2.41 -6.08
CA TYR A 37 1.66 -2.95 -4.78
C TYR A 37 2.96 -2.32 -4.27
N LEU A 38 2.97 -2.02 -2.99
CA LEU A 38 4.14 -1.65 -2.21
C LEU A 38 4.83 -2.94 -1.75
N SER A 39 6.07 -3.16 -2.18
CA SER A 39 6.85 -4.32 -1.74
C SER A 39 7.12 -4.24 -0.24
N LEU A 40 6.89 -5.35 0.47
CA LEU A 40 7.19 -5.50 1.89
C LEU A 40 8.17 -6.66 2.05
N SER A 41 9.46 -6.36 2.25
CA SER A 41 10.51 -7.40 2.27
C SER A 41 10.78 -8.00 3.65
N ASN A 42 10.21 -7.45 4.72
CA ASN A 42 10.66 -7.71 6.09
C ASN A 42 9.55 -8.29 7.01
N LEU A 43 8.56 -8.97 6.44
CA LEU A 43 7.48 -9.62 7.19
C LEU A 43 7.79 -11.09 7.49
N ASP A 44 7.23 -11.59 8.59
CA ASP A 44 7.27 -13.01 8.94
C ASP A 44 6.30 -13.78 8.04
N GLN A 45 6.83 -14.67 7.20
CA GLN A 45 6.03 -15.39 6.21
C GLN A 45 5.07 -16.42 6.83
N ASN A 46 5.29 -16.81 8.09
CA ASN A 46 4.51 -17.83 8.78
C ASN A 46 3.42 -17.23 9.70
N ALA A 47 3.29 -15.91 9.72
CA ALA A 47 2.30 -15.20 10.50
C ALA A 47 1.18 -14.62 9.63
N ASP A 48 0.07 -14.28 10.26
CA ASP A 48 -0.99 -13.49 9.65
C ASP A 48 -0.92 -12.04 10.12
N TYR A 49 -1.43 -11.14 9.28
CA TYR A 49 -1.43 -9.71 9.54
C TYR A 49 -2.81 -9.11 9.31
N ILE A 50 -3.22 -8.21 10.20
CA ILE A 50 -4.42 -7.38 10.04
C ILE A 50 -4.02 -6.05 9.42
N ILE A 51 -4.60 -5.73 8.26
CA ILE A 51 -4.39 -4.48 7.52
C ILE A 51 -5.54 -3.53 7.80
N ASN A 52 -5.22 -2.31 8.26
CA ASN A 52 -6.14 -1.23 8.58
C ASN A 52 -7.30 -1.70 9.47
N GLN A 53 -7.00 -2.58 10.44
CA GLN A 53 -7.96 -3.14 11.42
C GLN A 53 -9.12 -3.92 10.78
N LYS A 54 -9.00 -4.35 9.52
CA LYS A 54 -10.11 -4.94 8.76
C LYS A 54 -9.75 -6.24 8.05
N ASN A 55 -8.68 -6.23 7.26
CA ASN A 55 -8.40 -7.33 6.34
C ASN A 55 -7.28 -8.21 6.89
N LYS A 56 -7.55 -9.49 7.08
CA LYS A 56 -6.53 -10.49 7.46
C LYS A 56 -5.83 -11.03 6.21
N VAL A 57 -4.50 -10.95 6.18
CA VAL A 57 -3.67 -11.39 5.05
C VAL A 57 -2.43 -12.10 5.57
N SER A 58 -2.09 -13.25 4.98
CA SER A 58 -0.87 -13.97 5.37
C SER A 58 0.40 -13.20 5.01
N GLY A 59 1.42 -13.31 5.87
CA GLY A 59 2.74 -12.72 5.66
C GLY A 59 3.41 -13.20 4.38
N ARG A 60 3.20 -14.46 3.99
CA ARG A 60 3.66 -15.00 2.70
C ARG A 60 3.07 -14.25 1.50
N VAL A 61 1.77 -13.94 1.52
CA VAL A 61 1.12 -13.17 0.45
C VAL A 61 1.69 -11.75 0.41
N LEU A 62 1.79 -11.08 1.55
CA LEU A 62 2.32 -9.71 1.64
C LEU A 62 3.79 -9.64 1.20
N THR A 63 4.59 -10.67 1.49
CA THR A 63 5.99 -10.72 1.07
C THR A 63 6.14 -10.91 -0.44
N ASN A 64 5.30 -11.76 -1.04
CA ASN A 64 5.40 -12.11 -2.46
C ASN A 64 4.74 -11.10 -3.40
N PHE A 65 3.58 -10.55 -3.01
CA PHE A 65 2.80 -9.63 -3.84
C PHE A 65 2.90 -8.19 -3.38
N GLY A 66 3.23 -7.95 -2.11
CA GLY A 66 3.21 -6.62 -1.52
C GLY A 66 1.84 -6.21 -0.97
N LEU A 67 1.79 -5.01 -0.43
CA LEU A 67 0.58 -4.35 0.03
C LEU A 67 -0.03 -3.54 -1.11
N ARG A 68 -1.30 -3.75 -1.41
CA ARG A 68 -1.96 -2.96 -2.46
C ARG A 68 -1.94 -1.48 -2.12
N GLU A 69 -1.58 -0.65 -3.09
CA GLU A 69 -1.69 0.80 -3.00
C GLU A 69 -3.14 1.28 -2.88
N PRO A 70 -3.37 2.48 -2.32
CA PRO A 70 -4.71 3.04 -2.24
C PRO A 70 -5.32 3.24 -3.63
N TYR A 71 -6.62 2.96 -3.75
CA TYR A 71 -7.34 3.19 -5.00
C TYR A 71 -7.39 4.67 -5.36
N GLN A 72 -6.82 5.02 -6.51
CA GLN A 72 -6.94 6.36 -7.06
C GLN A 72 -8.31 6.53 -7.73
N PHE A 73 -8.92 7.69 -7.54
CA PHE A 73 -10.14 8.07 -8.24
C PHE A 73 -9.91 8.13 -9.76
N ASN A 74 -10.82 7.53 -10.52
CA ASN A 74 -10.78 7.45 -11.98
C ASN A 74 -12.10 7.89 -12.65
N ALA A 75 -12.87 8.76 -11.99
CA ALA A 75 -14.21 9.22 -12.39
C ALA A 75 -15.34 8.19 -12.23
N SER A 76 -15.06 6.88 -12.28
CA SER A 76 -16.09 5.83 -12.18
C SER A 76 -16.11 5.11 -10.83
N ASN A 77 -15.03 5.15 -10.06
CA ASN A 77 -14.87 4.40 -8.82
C ASN A 77 -15.09 5.24 -7.55
N GLY A 78 -15.94 6.28 -7.61
CA GLY A 78 -16.14 7.25 -6.51
C GLY A 78 -16.39 6.61 -5.15
N ASP A 79 -17.15 5.53 -5.11
CA ASP A 79 -17.52 4.84 -3.86
C ASP A 79 -16.38 4.01 -3.24
N THR A 80 -15.31 3.76 -4.00
CA THR A 80 -14.18 2.89 -3.60
C THR A 80 -12.83 3.59 -3.61
N ALA A 81 -12.75 4.78 -4.22
CA ALA A 81 -11.53 5.56 -4.26
C ALA A 81 -11.11 6.00 -2.85
N GLN A 82 -9.82 5.85 -2.55
CA GLN A 82 -9.22 6.24 -1.29
C GLN A 82 -8.42 7.54 -1.42
N VAL A 83 -7.96 7.86 -2.63
CA VAL A 83 -7.19 9.07 -2.94
C VAL A 83 -7.62 9.68 -4.27
N THR A 84 -7.48 10.99 -4.43
CA THR A 84 -7.85 11.73 -5.64
C THR A 84 -6.90 12.91 -5.88
N GLY A 85 -6.77 13.37 -7.13
CA GLY A 85 -5.90 14.50 -7.49
C GLY A 85 -4.40 14.23 -7.27
N ASP A 86 -3.59 15.28 -7.36
CA ASP A 86 -2.14 15.22 -7.11
C ASP A 86 -1.83 15.22 -5.60
N PHE A 87 -0.57 14.88 -5.25
CA PHE A 87 -0.03 14.88 -3.89
C PHE A 87 -0.81 13.97 -2.92
N GLN A 88 -1.02 12.73 -3.35
CA GLN A 88 -1.79 11.73 -2.62
C GLN A 88 -0.96 11.14 -1.48
N SER A 89 -1.53 11.08 -0.28
CA SER A 89 -0.96 10.38 0.86
C SER A 89 -1.92 9.33 1.40
N TYR A 90 -1.36 8.26 1.95
CA TYR A 90 -2.15 7.22 2.62
C TYR A 90 -1.29 6.56 3.70
N LEU A 91 -1.91 6.24 4.84
CA LEU A 91 -1.27 5.49 5.92
C LEU A 91 -1.90 4.11 5.97
N PHE A 92 -1.04 3.09 6.02
CA PHE A 92 -1.45 1.74 6.34
C PHE A 92 -1.01 1.40 7.75
N GLU A 93 -1.92 0.76 8.49
CA GLU A 93 -1.63 0.10 9.76
C GLU A 93 -1.59 -1.40 9.52
N ILE A 94 -0.51 -2.04 9.93
CA ILE A 94 -0.32 -3.49 9.86
C ILE A 94 -0.04 -3.98 11.28
N GLU A 95 -0.80 -4.98 11.72
CA GLU A 95 -0.62 -5.63 13.02
C GLU A 95 -0.43 -7.13 12.82
N LYS A 96 0.62 -7.71 13.40
CA LYS A 96 0.83 -9.16 13.41
C LYS A 96 -0.13 -9.79 14.43
N GLU A 97 -0.78 -10.87 14.02
CA GLU A 97 -1.65 -11.68 14.89
C GLU A 97 -0.89 -12.81 15.60
#